data_AF-A0AAJ5FH78-F1
#
_entry.id   AF-A0AAJ5FH78-F1
#
_cell.length_a   1.000
_cell.length_b   1.000
_cell.length_c   1.000
_cell.angle_alpha   90.00
_cell.angle_beta   90.00
_cell.angle_gamma   90.00
#
_symmetry.space_group_name_H-M   'P 1'
#
loop_
_entity.id
_entity.type
_entity.pdbx_description
1 polymer ?
#
loop_
_entity_poly.entity_id
_entity_poly.type
_entity_poly.pdbx_seq_one_letter_code
_entity_poly.pdbx_strand_id
1 'polypeptide(L)'
;MPQFTKKSGTIDFEVVRPHVYLQQRIEDEVYGEVHQFALRSSTYYRNLQQLWLPLSSQQVLLKKDAKDGELTRVFDQICEQAQRYFSLYERNNFRQALQNSRSQFVALPTTNVIDDHGKLVQVGKREIISRLMRGLHANAERKDLKVIGIKTSFGLLQEGNGIRLGLAAKMIMESPTGLFKREVRIDPES
;
A
#
# COMPACT_ATOMS: atom_id res chain seq x y z
N MET A 1 -17.12 -28.05 -16.95
CA MET A 1 -16.63 -27.22 -15.82
C MET A 1 -15.28 -26.62 -16.20
N PRO A 2 -14.88 -25.46 -15.66
CA PRO A 2 -13.53 -24.94 -15.90
C PRO A 2 -12.49 -25.99 -15.49
N GLN A 3 -11.37 -26.10 -16.22
CA GLN A 3 -10.27 -27.00 -15.88
C GLN A 3 -9.02 -26.14 -15.66
N PHE A 4 -8.39 -26.24 -14.49
CA PHE A 4 -7.08 -25.67 -14.26
C PHE A 4 -6.02 -26.70 -14.61
N THR A 5 -5.07 -26.34 -15.48
CA THR A 5 -4.00 -27.24 -15.93
C THR A 5 -2.63 -26.65 -15.58
N LYS A 6 -1.70 -27.52 -15.21
CA LYS A 6 -0.25 -27.25 -15.19
C LYS A 6 0.41 -28.14 -16.23
N LYS A 7 1.69 -27.87 -16.54
CA LYS A 7 2.51 -28.75 -17.40
C LYS A 7 2.49 -30.23 -16.98
N SER A 8 2.23 -30.52 -15.70
CA SER A 8 2.16 -31.87 -15.13
C SER A 8 0.77 -32.52 -15.14
N GLY A 9 -0.28 -31.84 -15.61
CA GLY A 9 -1.65 -32.38 -15.67
C GLY A 9 -2.74 -31.44 -15.16
N THR A 10 -3.96 -31.99 -15.02
CA THR A 10 -5.13 -31.30 -14.46
C THR A 10 -5.01 -31.18 -12.95
N ILE A 11 -5.43 -30.03 -12.41
CA ILE A 11 -5.51 -29.80 -10.98
C ILE A 11 -6.98 -29.90 -10.60
N ASP A 12 -7.27 -30.79 -9.66
CA ASP A 12 -8.58 -30.81 -9.00
C ASP A 12 -8.71 -29.58 -8.10
N PHE A 13 -9.87 -28.94 -8.19
CA PHE A 13 -10.18 -27.76 -7.41
C PHE A 13 -11.67 -27.73 -7.09
N GLU A 14 -11.99 -27.10 -5.97
CA GLU A 14 -13.35 -26.80 -5.58
C GLU A 14 -13.59 -25.29 -5.68
N VAL A 15 -14.75 -24.91 -6.24
CA VAL A 15 -15.17 -23.50 -6.28
C VAL A 15 -15.92 -23.20 -4.99
N VAL A 16 -15.21 -22.66 -4.01
CA VAL A 16 -15.81 -22.30 -2.72
C VAL A 16 -16.71 -21.05 -2.82
N ARG A 17 -16.36 -20.11 -3.71
CA ARG A 17 -17.16 -18.92 -4.02
C ARG A 17 -17.11 -18.61 -5.52
N PRO A 18 -18.27 -18.60 -6.21
CA PRO A 18 -18.30 -18.40 -7.65
C PRO A 18 -18.09 -16.94 -8.08
N HIS A 19 -18.49 -15.97 -7.25
CA HIS A 19 -18.41 -14.55 -7.57
C HIS A 19 -17.75 -13.79 -6.43
N VAL A 20 -16.62 -13.14 -6.73
CA VAL A 20 -15.94 -12.20 -5.85
C VAL A 20 -15.88 -10.86 -6.56
N TYR A 21 -16.52 -9.85 -5.99
CA TYR A 21 -16.58 -8.54 -6.61
C TYR A 21 -15.21 -7.86 -6.65
N LEU A 22 -15.01 -7.00 -7.66
CA LEU A 22 -13.87 -6.09 -7.64
C LEU A 22 -13.94 -5.20 -6.41
N GLN A 23 -12.78 -4.98 -5.79
CA GLN A 23 -12.67 -4.22 -4.55
C GLN A 23 -13.40 -4.86 -3.35
N GLN A 24 -13.79 -6.13 -3.44
CA GLN A 24 -14.33 -6.86 -2.31
C GLN A 24 -13.33 -6.82 -1.14
N ARG A 25 -13.78 -6.28 -0.01
CA ARG A 25 -13.00 -6.21 1.23
C ARG A 25 -12.86 -7.61 1.81
N ILE A 26 -11.62 -7.97 2.10
CA ILE A 26 -11.20 -9.20 2.74
C ILE A 26 -10.41 -8.82 3.98
N GLU A 27 -10.67 -9.53 5.07
CA GLU A 27 -9.84 -9.55 6.27
C GLU A 27 -9.17 -10.91 6.35
N ASP A 28 -7.85 -10.93 6.44
CA ASP A 28 -7.07 -12.16 6.52
C ASP A 28 -5.71 -11.88 7.19
N GLU A 29 -5.03 -12.92 7.64
CA GLU A 29 -3.67 -12.80 8.14
C GLU A 29 -2.68 -12.70 6.98
N VAL A 30 -1.98 -11.57 6.89
CA VAL A 30 -0.98 -11.31 5.85
C VAL A 30 0.31 -10.82 6.50
N TYR A 31 1.40 -11.54 6.27
CA TYR A 31 2.70 -11.31 6.93
C TYR A 31 2.63 -11.34 8.48
N GLY A 32 1.82 -12.25 9.04
CA GLY A 32 1.70 -12.44 10.49
C GLY A 32 0.82 -11.41 11.20
N GLU A 33 0.17 -10.51 10.47
CA GLU A 33 -0.74 -9.50 11.01
C GLU A 33 -2.10 -9.61 10.32
N VAL A 34 -3.20 -9.52 11.09
CA VAL A 34 -4.55 -9.43 10.52
C VAL A 34 -4.65 -8.11 9.77
N HIS A 35 -4.96 -8.19 8.48
CA HIS A 35 -4.99 -7.04 7.59
C HIS A 35 -6.24 -7.02 6.72
N GLN A 36 -6.69 -5.81 6.41
CA GLN A 36 -7.81 -5.59 5.51
C GLN A 36 -7.34 -5.08 4.16
N PHE A 37 -7.69 -5.83 3.13
CA PHE A 37 -7.33 -5.51 1.75
C PHE A 37 -8.51 -5.75 0.83
N ALA A 38 -8.39 -5.24 -0.39
CA ALA A 38 -9.33 -5.57 -1.44
C ALA A 38 -8.64 -6.23 -2.62
N LEU A 39 -9.36 -7.06 -3.34
CA LEU A 39 -8.86 -7.68 -4.57
C LEU A 39 -9.05 -6.72 -5.74
N ARG A 40 -7.96 -6.31 -6.38
CA ARG A 40 -8.00 -5.57 -7.65
C ARG A 40 -8.06 -6.51 -8.85
N SER A 41 -7.35 -7.62 -8.76
CA SER A 41 -7.33 -8.71 -9.74
C SER A 41 -6.92 -10.00 -9.02
N SER A 42 -6.78 -11.10 -9.74
CA SER A 42 -6.26 -12.37 -9.21
C SER A 42 -4.86 -12.26 -8.60
N THR A 43 -4.09 -11.22 -8.94
CA THR A 43 -2.68 -11.06 -8.54
C THR A 43 -2.41 -9.74 -7.83
N TYR A 44 -3.38 -8.83 -7.67
CA TYR A 44 -3.12 -7.51 -7.08
C TYR A 44 -3.97 -7.24 -5.85
N TYR A 45 -3.28 -7.03 -4.73
CA TYR A 45 -3.88 -6.45 -3.53
C TYR A 45 -4.12 -4.95 -3.73
N ARG A 46 -5.17 -4.44 -3.09
CA ARG A 46 -5.31 -3.04 -2.73
C ARG A 46 -5.23 -2.91 -1.22
N ASN A 47 -4.38 -2.01 -0.77
CA ASN A 47 -4.38 -1.62 0.62
C ASN A 47 -5.68 -0.87 0.95
N LEU A 48 -6.37 -1.25 2.02
CA LEU A 48 -7.51 -0.49 2.54
C LEU A 48 -7.15 0.34 3.79
N GLN A 49 -5.93 0.17 4.32
CA GLN A 49 -5.45 0.95 5.44
C GLN A 49 -5.28 2.43 5.04
N GLN A 50 -5.81 3.33 5.86
CA GLN A 50 -5.62 4.76 5.69
C GLN A 50 -4.42 5.26 6.48
N LEU A 51 -3.64 6.15 5.88
CA LEU A 51 -2.56 6.85 6.55
C LEU A 51 -3.16 7.93 7.45
N TRP A 52 -2.91 7.82 8.75
CA TRP A 52 -3.29 8.84 9.71
C TRP A 52 -2.07 9.68 10.11
N LEU A 53 -2.22 11.00 10.05
CA LEU A 53 -1.20 11.95 10.50
C LEU A 53 -1.79 12.88 11.55
N PRO A 54 -1.03 13.25 12.60
CA PRO A 54 -1.45 14.27 13.55
C PRO A 54 -1.77 15.60 12.87
N LEU A 55 -2.71 16.38 13.44
CA LEU A 55 -3.11 17.68 12.90
C LEU A 55 -1.92 18.62 12.64
N SER A 56 -0.93 18.63 13.54
CA SER A 56 0.29 19.42 13.38
C SER A 56 1.03 19.13 12.07
N SER A 57 1.06 17.87 11.66
CA SER A 57 1.76 17.40 10.46
C SER A 57 0.95 17.67 9.20
N GLN A 58 -0.38 17.56 9.30
CA GLN A 58 -1.28 17.99 8.24
C GLN A 58 -1.13 19.50 7.98
N GLN A 59 -1.05 20.33 9.03
CA GLN A 59 -0.82 21.76 8.89
C GLN A 59 0.51 22.07 8.21
N VAL A 60 1.58 21.35 8.52
CA VAL A 60 2.88 21.48 7.82
C VAL A 60 2.74 21.23 6.32
N LEU A 61 1.98 20.21 5.92
CA LEU A 61 1.75 19.89 4.51
C LEU A 61 1.03 21.01 3.75
N LEU A 62 0.15 21.75 4.42
CA LEU A 62 -0.58 22.89 3.86
C LEU A 62 0.28 24.16 3.72
N LYS A 63 1.33 24.32 4.53
CA LYS A 63 2.27 25.47 4.42
C LYS A 63 3.04 25.40 3.10
N LYS A 64 3.17 26.52 2.40
CA LYS A 64 4.01 26.62 1.18
C LYS A 64 5.50 26.63 1.51
N ASP A 65 5.85 27.22 2.64
CA ASP A 65 7.18 27.52 3.16
C ASP A 65 7.57 26.63 4.36
N ALA A 66 7.03 25.40 4.40
CA ALA A 66 7.35 24.41 5.43
C ALA A 66 8.88 24.25 5.58
N LYS A 67 9.36 24.32 6.82
CA LYS A 67 10.79 24.21 7.13
C LYS A 67 11.27 22.78 6.95
N ASP A 68 12.57 22.64 6.70
CA ASP A 68 13.22 21.36 6.49
C ASP A 68 12.96 20.33 7.60
N GLY A 69 13.13 20.75 8.85
CA GLY A 69 12.87 19.92 10.02
C GLY A 69 11.39 19.54 10.18
N GLU A 70 10.47 20.40 9.76
CA GLU A 70 9.03 20.10 9.79
C GLU A 70 8.70 18.98 8.79
N LEU A 71 9.22 19.06 7.56
CA LEU A 71 9.02 18.03 6.54
C LEU A 71 9.68 16.70 6.94
N THR A 72 10.85 16.76 7.57
CA THR A 72 11.54 15.58 8.11
C THR A 72 10.70 14.89 9.18
N ARG A 73 10.08 15.66 10.09
CA ARG A 73 9.16 15.09 11.08
C ARG A 73 7.93 14.45 10.45
N VAL A 74 7.35 15.06 9.40
CA VAL A 74 6.21 14.46 8.69
C VAL A 74 6.62 13.13 8.05
N PHE A 75 7.78 13.09 7.39
CA PHE A 75 8.32 11.87 6.80
C PHE A 75 8.53 10.76 7.85
N ASP A 76 9.14 11.09 8.99
CA ASP A 76 9.38 10.14 10.07
C ASP A 76 8.05 9.53 10.58
N GLN A 77 7.02 10.36 10.76
CA GLN A 77 5.69 9.89 11.16
C GLN A 77 5.00 9.01 10.11
N ILE A 78 5.18 9.30 8.83
CA ILE A 78 4.69 8.42 7.75
C ILE A 78 5.38 7.06 7.84
N CYS A 79 6.69 7.04 8.07
CA CYS A 79 7.45 5.79 8.19
C CYS A 79 7.00 4.98 9.42
N GLU A 80 6.79 5.62 10.57
CA GLU A 80 6.26 4.98 11.78
C GLU A 80 4.87 4.38 11.55
N GLN A 81 3.97 5.11 10.89
CA GLN A 81 2.63 4.63 10.55
C GLN A 81 2.69 3.43 9.59
N ALA A 82 3.52 3.52 8.54
CA ALA A 82 3.73 2.42 7.60
C ALA A 82 4.26 1.17 8.29
N GLN A 83 5.23 1.33 9.19
CA GLN A 83 5.78 0.22 9.96
C GLN A 83 4.71 -0.45 10.83
N ARG A 84 3.86 0.35 11.47
CA ARG A 84 2.92 -0.17 12.47
C ARG A 84 1.63 -0.74 11.89
N TYR A 85 1.13 -0.20 10.77
CA TYR A 85 -0.24 -0.50 10.33
C TYR A 85 -0.34 -1.00 8.89
N PHE A 86 0.72 -0.95 8.10
CA PHE A 86 0.66 -1.31 6.67
C PHE A 86 1.33 -2.66 6.39
N SER A 87 0.78 -3.78 6.88
CA SER A 87 1.42 -5.10 6.80
C SER A 87 1.66 -5.57 5.37
N LEU A 88 0.77 -5.22 4.44
CA LEU A 88 0.96 -5.48 3.01
C LEU A 88 2.26 -4.91 2.45
N TYR A 89 2.82 -3.87 3.07
CA TYR A 89 4.08 -3.23 2.66
C TYR A 89 5.32 -3.95 3.19
N GLU A 90 5.16 -5.07 3.87
CA GLU A 90 6.24 -6.05 3.99
C GLU A 90 6.61 -6.61 2.61
N ARG A 91 5.64 -6.62 1.68
CA ARG A 91 5.90 -6.94 0.28
C ARG A 91 7.00 -6.03 -0.29
N ASN A 92 7.92 -6.64 -1.03
CA ASN A 92 9.10 -5.97 -1.61
C ASN A 92 9.97 -5.25 -0.56
N ASN A 93 9.85 -5.63 0.72
CA ASN A 93 10.54 -5.03 1.85
C ASN A 93 10.29 -3.52 1.96
N PHE A 94 9.11 -3.01 1.54
CA PHE A 94 8.87 -1.57 1.53
C PHE A 94 8.96 -0.94 2.93
N ARG A 95 8.47 -1.63 3.97
CA ARG A 95 8.62 -1.21 5.37
C ARG A 95 10.09 -0.97 5.75
N GLN A 96 10.95 -1.97 5.53
CA GLN A 96 12.39 -1.84 5.81
C GLN A 96 13.05 -0.78 4.91
N ALA A 97 12.67 -0.73 3.63
CA ALA A 97 13.24 0.24 2.69
C ALA A 97 12.91 1.69 3.09
N LEU A 98 11.70 1.95 3.61
CA LEU A 98 11.33 3.26 4.14
C LEU A 98 12.21 3.67 5.33
N GLN A 99 12.44 2.76 6.28
CA GLN A 99 13.34 3.05 7.41
C GLN A 99 14.75 3.38 6.94
N ASN A 100 15.28 2.59 6.00
CA ASN A 100 16.62 2.77 5.47
C ASN A 100 16.77 4.03 4.59
N SER A 101 15.66 4.56 4.06
CA SER A 101 15.64 5.72 3.16
C SER A 101 15.82 7.07 3.86
N ARG A 102 15.74 7.11 5.20
CA ARG A 102 15.72 8.37 5.97
C ARG A 102 16.93 9.27 5.72
N SER A 103 18.14 8.72 5.69
CA SER A 103 19.37 9.50 5.48
C SER A 103 19.36 10.20 4.12
N GLN A 104 18.90 9.50 3.08
CA GLN A 104 18.77 10.04 1.73
C GLN A 104 17.64 11.07 1.65
N PHE A 105 16.53 10.84 2.34
CA PHE A 105 15.45 11.83 2.43
C PHE A 105 15.90 13.13 3.07
N VAL A 106 16.63 13.06 4.20
CA VAL A 106 17.10 14.25 4.93
C VAL A 106 18.03 15.11 4.08
N ALA A 107 18.81 14.50 3.19
CA ALA A 107 19.72 15.20 2.28
C ALA A 107 19.01 15.92 1.11
N LEU A 108 17.71 15.71 0.91
CA LEU A 108 16.97 16.38 -0.17
C LEU A 108 16.67 17.85 0.16
N PRO A 109 16.61 18.73 -0.85
CA PRO A 109 16.10 20.08 -0.68
C PRO A 109 14.61 20.06 -0.29
N THR A 110 14.13 21.10 0.39
CA THR A 110 12.70 21.24 0.77
C THR A 110 11.76 21.12 -0.44
N THR A 111 12.11 21.79 -1.53
CA THR A 111 11.35 21.86 -2.79
C THR A 111 12.16 21.29 -3.95
N ASN A 112 11.48 20.99 -5.06
CA ASN A 112 12.14 20.57 -6.29
C ASN A 112 13.14 21.63 -6.76
N VAL A 113 14.29 21.19 -7.25
CA VAL A 113 15.30 22.03 -7.88
C VAL A 113 15.15 21.89 -9.39
N ILE A 114 15.00 23.02 -10.06
CA ILE A 114 14.80 23.14 -11.50
C ILE A 114 16.00 23.92 -12.05
N ASP A 115 16.54 23.50 -13.19
CA ASP A 115 17.61 24.23 -13.87
C ASP A 115 17.07 25.47 -14.61
N ASP A 116 17.98 26.28 -15.14
CA ASP A 116 17.66 27.51 -15.88
C ASP A 116 16.84 27.23 -17.16
N HIS A 117 16.79 25.98 -17.62
CA HIS A 117 16.00 25.54 -18.78
C HIS A 117 14.63 24.96 -18.38
N GLY A 118 14.24 25.04 -17.11
CA GLY A 118 12.94 24.57 -16.62
C GLY A 118 12.86 23.06 -16.40
N LYS A 119 13.98 22.33 -16.47
CA LYS A 119 14.01 20.88 -16.25
C LYS A 119 14.25 20.54 -14.78
N LEU A 120 13.50 19.55 -14.29
CA LEU A 120 13.67 19.04 -12.93
C LEU A 120 15.05 18.35 -12.78
N VAL A 121 15.91 18.94 -11.96
CA VAL A 121 17.25 18.42 -11.64
C VAL A 121 17.19 17.49 -10.44
N GLN A 122 16.48 17.92 -9.38
CA GLN A 122 16.38 17.18 -8.14
C GLN A 122 14.97 17.28 -7.55
N VAL A 123 14.47 16.13 -7.11
CA VAL A 123 13.18 16.05 -6.39
C VAL A 123 13.38 16.50 -4.95
N GLY A 124 12.50 17.37 -4.46
CA GLY A 124 12.52 17.83 -3.07
C GLY A 124 11.66 17.00 -2.12
N LYS A 125 11.84 17.24 -0.82
CA LYS A 125 11.12 16.57 0.28
C LYS A 125 9.61 16.61 0.11
N ARG A 126 9.03 17.75 -0.29
CA ARG A 126 7.58 17.89 -0.50
C ARG A 126 7.02 16.92 -1.54
N GLU A 127 7.72 16.78 -2.65
CA GLU A 127 7.32 15.88 -3.73
C GLU A 127 7.48 14.42 -3.29
N ILE A 128 8.52 14.09 -2.53
CA ILE A 128 8.67 12.75 -1.95
C ILE A 128 7.56 12.40 -0.97
N ILE A 129 7.19 13.31 -0.08
CA ILE A 129 6.07 13.08 0.84
C ILE A 129 4.76 12.91 0.06
N SER A 130 4.50 13.72 -0.96
CA SER A 130 3.36 13.54 -1.86
C SER A 130 3.35 12.16 -2.51
N ARG A 131 4.50 11.70 -3.04
CA ARG A 131 4.64 10.37 -3.63
C ARG A 131 4.42 9.24 -2.62
N LEU A 132 4.91 9.38 -1.40
CA LEU A 132 4.69 8.42 -0.32
C LEU A 132 3.20 8.30 0.02
N MET A 133 2.52 9.43 0.26
CA MET A 133 1.09 9.44 0.56
C MET A 133 0.27 8.82 -0.58
N ARG A 134 0.60 9.13 -1.84
CA ARG A 134 -0.05 8.56 -3.02
C ARG A 134 0.20 7.06 -3.15
N GLY A 135 1.41 6.59 -2.84
CA GLY A 135 1.74 5.18 -2.87
C GLY A 135 1.09 4.39 -1.74
N LEU A 136 0.95 4.98 -0.54
CA LEU A 136 0.27 4.37 0.62
C LEU A 136 -1.26 4.33 0.47
N HIS A 137 -1.82 5.19 -0.39
CA HIS A 137 -3.25 5.34 -0.57
C HIS A 137 -3.92 4.04 -1.07
N ALA A 138 -5.22 3.90 -0.80
CA ALA A 138 -6.04 2.78 -1.29
C ALA A 138 -6.30 2.77 -2.81
N ASN A 139 -5.59 3.63 -3.57
CA ASN A 139 -5.69 3.68 -5.01
C ASN A 139 -4.71 2.67 -5.64
N ALA A 140 -4.68 2.63 -6.95
CA ALA A 140 -3.80 1.76 -7.73
C ALA A 140 -2.46 2.41 -8.10
N GLU A 141 -2.19 3.61 -7.56
CA GLU A 141 -1.03 4.38 -7.98
C GLU A 141 0.27 3.76 -7.49
N ARG A 142 1.30 3.94 -8.30
CA ARG A 142 2.66 3.55 -7.97
C ARG A 142 3.56 4.75 -8.17
N LYS A 143 4.51 4.94 -7.26
CA LYS A 143 5.41 6.10 -7.30
C LYS A 143 6.86 5.70 -7.32
N ASP A 144 7.64 6.50 -8.03
CA ASP A 144 9.07 6.36 -8.06
C ASP A 144 9.68 7.07 -6.85
N LEU A 145 10.36 6.27 -6.02
CA LEU A 145 11.07 6.69 -4.82
C LEU A 145 12.56 6.28 -4.89
N LYS A 146 13.10 6.03 -6.10
CA LYS A 146 14.51 5.65 -6.31
C LYS A 146 15.49 6.67 -5.75
N VAL A 147 15.13 7.96 -5.74
CA VAL A 147 15.97 9.05 -5.21
C VAL A 147 16.20 8.92 -3.69
N ILE A 148 15.33 8.20 -2.98
CA ILE A 148 15.52 7.81 -1.58
C ILE A 148 15.79 6.30 -1.44
N GLY A 149 16.32 5.66 -2.49
CA GLY A 149 16.86 4.31 -2.41
C GLY A 149 15.85 3.19 -2.56
N ILE A 150 14.56 3.51 -2.72
CA ILE A 150 13.50 2.52 -2.93
C ILE A 150 13.42 2.20 -4.43
N LYS A 151 14.05 1.09 -4.83
CA LYS A 151 14.22 0.70 -6.24
C LYS A 151 12.92 0.27 -6.92
N THR A 152 12.09 -0.47 -6.19
CA THR A 152 10.80 -0.96 -6.68
C THR A 152 9.76 0.16 -6.63
N SER A 153 8.91 0.27 -7.65
CA SER A 153 7.84 1.27 -7.66
C SER A 153 6.96 1.11 -6.42
N PHE A 154 6.97 2.13 -5.56
CA PHE A 154 6.32 2.10 -4.26
C PHE A 154 4.80 2.00 -4.41
N GLY A 155 4.17 1.11 -3.65
CA GLY A 155 2.75 0.72 -3.82
C GLY A 155 2.53 -0.48 -4.75
N LEU A 156 3.60 -1.13 -5.25
CA LEU A 156 3.48 -2.36 -6.04
C LEU A 156 3.18 -3.58 -5.14
N LEU A 157 1.90 -3.85 -4.93
CA LEU A 157 1.42 -4.97 -4.09
C LEU A 157 0.95 -6.18 -4.91
N GLN A 158 1.74 -6.62 -5.89
CA GLN A 158 1.41 -7.79 -6.72
C GLN A 158 1.87 -9.10 -6.09
N GLU A 159 1.10 -10.18 -6.24
CA GLU A 159 1.48 -11.59 -6.03
C GLU A 159 1.52 -12.30 -7.38
N GLY A 160 2.72 -12.72 -7.81
CA GLY A 160 2.92 -13.26 -9.16
C GLY A 160 2.18 -14.58 -9.41
N ASN A 161 1.95 -15.36 -8.35
CA ASN A 161 1.34 -16.69 -8.42
C ASN A 161 -0.12 -16.73 -7.95
N GLY A 162 -0.77 -15.56 -7.92
CA GLY A 162 -2.14 -15.42 -7.44
C GLY A 162 -2.22 -15.22 -5.93
N ILE A 163 -3.25 -14.50 -5.50
CA ILE A 163 -3.51 -14.20 -4.09
C ILE A 163 -3.96 -15.47 -3.37
N ARG A 164 -3.29 -15.80 -2.26
CA ARG A 164 -3.64 -16.92 -1.38
C ARG A 164 -4.32 -16.35 -0.15
N LEU A 165 -5.45 -16.95 0.21
CA LEU A 165 -6.18 -16.61 1.42
C LEU A 165 -5.99 -17.71 2.46
N GLY A 166 -5.84 -17.33 3.71
CA GLY A 166 -5.83 -18.23 4.85
C GLY A 166 -7.22 -18.84 5.09
N LEU A 167 -7.26 -19.92 5.86
CA LEU A 167 -8.54 -20.56 6.24
C LEU A 167 -9.41 -19.65 7.11
N ALA A 168 -8.78 -18.73 7.85
CA ALA A 168 -9.48 -17.75 8.68
C ALA A 168 -9.98 -16.54 7.87
N ALA A 169 -9.73 -16.47 6.56
CA ALA A 169 -10.08 -15.33 5.74
C ALA A 169 -11.59 -15.07 5.73
N LYS A 170 -11.94 -13.80 5.88
CA LYS A 170 -13.32 -13.33 5.89
C LYS A 170 -13.55 -12.34 4.77
N MET A 171 -14.67 -12.49 4.09
CA MET A 171 -15.23 -11.48 3.21
C MET A 171 -16.09 -10.53 4.05
N ILE A 172 -15.83 -9.22 3.92
CA ILE A 172 -16.58 -8.19 4.65
C ILE A 172 -17.53 -7.50 3.66
N MET A 173 -18.83 -7.67 3.87
CA MET A 173 -19.87 -6.98 3.11
C MET A 173 -20.32 -5.76 3.91
N GLU A 174 -20.21 -4.57 3.33
CA GLU A 174 -20.50 -3.31 4.02
C GLU A 174 -21.66 -2.58 3.35
N SER A 175 -22.47 -1.88 4.15
CA SER A 175 -23.44 -0.92 3.63
C SER A 175 -22.72 0.23 2.90
N PRO A 176 -23.43 1.03 2.08
CA PRO A 176 -22.82 2.19 1.39
C PRO A 176 -22.11 3.18 2.33
N THR A 177 -22.57 3.28 3.59
CA THR A 177 -21.98 4.13 4.62
C THR A 177 -20.86 3.47 5.42
N GLY A 178 -20.65 2.16 5.27
CA GLY A 178 -19.72 1.37 6.09
C GLY A 178 -20.17 1.15 7.54
N LEU A 179 -21.37 1.62 7.92
CA LEU A 179 -21.90 1.51 9.29
C LEU A 179 -22.38 0.10 9.63
N PHE A 180 -22.97 -0.59 8.66
CA PHE A 180 -23.43 -1.98 8.83
C PHE A 180 -22.51 -2.92 8.08
N LYS A 181 -22.12 -4.01 8.73
CA LYS A 181 -21.21 -4.99 8.17
C LYS A 181 -21.73 -6.40 8.41
N ARG A 182 -21.53 -7.25 7.41
CA ARG A 182 -21.72 -8.70 7.52
C ARG A 182 -20.40 -9.38 7.18
N GLU A 183 -19.91 -10.20 8.10
CA GLU A 183 -18.73 -11.04 7.90
C GLU A 183 -19.16 -12.40 7.35
N VAL A 184 -18.50 -12.86 6.30
CA VAL A 184 -18.76 -14.16 5.68
C VAL A 184 -17.43 -14.91 5.57
N ARG A 185 -17.34 -16.08 6.19
CA ARG A 185 -16.16 -16.94 6.05
C ARG A 185 -16.06 -17.46 4.61
N ILE A 186 -14.82 -17.58 4.14
CA ILE A 186 -14.53 -18.05 2.78
C ILE A 186 -14.38 -19.58 2.75
N ASP A 187 -14.38 -20.27 3.90
CA ASP A 187 -14.25 -21.72 4.02
C ASP A 187 -15.45 -22.49 3.37
N PRO A 188 -15.21 -23.66 2.75
CA PRO A 188 -16.26 -24.54 2.22
C PRO A 188 -17.33 -25.03 3.22
N GLU A 189 -17.08 -25.09 4.53
CA GLU A 189 -18.06 -25.62 5.52
C GLU A 189 -19.07 -24.57 6.07
N SER A 190 -19.48 -23.57 5.28
CA SER A 190 -20.45 -22.53 5.70
C SER A 190 -21.83 -22.66 5.06
#